data_AF-D1YI66-F1
#
_entry.id   AF-D1YI66-F1
#
_cell.length_a   1.000
_cell.length_b   1.000
_cell.length_c   1.000
_cell.angle_alpha   90.00
_cell.angle_beta   90.00
_cell.angle_gamma   90.00
#
_symmetry.space_group_name_H-M   'P 1'
#
loop_
_entity.id
_entity.type
_entity.pdbx_description
1 polymer ?
#
loop_
_entity_poly.entity_id
_entity_poly.type
_entity_poly.pdbx_seq_one_letter_code
_entity_poly.pdbx_strand_id
1 'polypeptide(L)'
;MAEQALRVLGLAYKVVDKAYDDPTTNNVEQDLIFAGLVGMIDPERPEAKAAVAEAKSAGIRTVMITGDHQITAAAIASRLGILEAGSDKDKSVITGAELDKLSDDYFNKHVQDYSVYARVSPENKVRIVKAWQANNKIVAMTGDGVNDAPSLKQADIGIGMGITGTEVSKGAADMVLADDNFATIVEAIKQGRKVFANIQKAILYLMSCNVGEVLTVFMMTMLGWDILMPVQLLWINLVTDTLPAIALGVEPVEPGIMKKKPRGRKSNFFSGGVASSIIYQGILEGILVLGAYQFGLHVGPHVGNAAMQHADALTMAFLTLGLIQLFHAFNSKFIHKSIFRGQTFENKWFNGAIIISALVMAAVEIPFLTKIFDVTELDGMQWLVVIIAGLLMIIIVEIVKFFERRTARK
;
A
#
# COMPACT_ATOMS: atom_id res chain seq x y z
N MET A 1 -8.55 37.68 -20.51
CA MET A 1 -7.17 37.14 -20.58
C MET A 1 -6.70 36.56 -19.25
N ALA A 2 -6.74 37.30 -18.12
CA ALA A 2 -6.37 36.76 -16.81
C ALA A 2 -7.23 35.55 -16.38
N GLU A 3 -8.54 35.59 -16.60
CA GLU A 3 -9.46 34.45 -16.36
C GLU A 3 -9.17 33.24 -17.26
N GLN A 4 -8.43 33.43 -18.36
CA GLN A 4 -7.95 32.36 -19.23
C GLN A 4 -6.56 31.85 -18.80
N ALA A 5 -6.14 32.13 -17.57
CA ALA A 5 -4.82 31.79 -17.03
C ALA A 5 -3.62 32.35 -17.84
N LEU A 6 -3.84 33.41 -18.62
CA LEU A 6 -2.76 34.07 -19.36
C LEU A 6 -2.05 35.06 -18.43
N ARG A 7 -0.72 34.97 -18.33
CA ARG A 7 0.14 36.05 -17.87
C ARG A 7 0.17 37.13 -18.95
N VAL A 8 -0.40 38.30 -18.64
CA VAL A 8 -0.57 39.41 -19.58
C VAL A 8 0.58 40.41 -19.42
N LEU A 9 1.24 40.75 -20.53
CA LEU A 9 2.24 41.81 -20.61
C LEU A 9 1.68 42.95 -21.47
N GLY A 10 1.78 44.18 -20.95
CA GLY A 10 1.49 45.39 -21.70
C GLY A 10 2.72 45.85 -22.47
N LEU A 11 2.56 46.10 -23.76
CA LEU A 11 3.62 46.61 -24.64
C LEU A 11 3.29 48.05 -25.03
N ALA A 12 4.28 48.92 -24.87
CA ALA A 12 4.21 50.31 -25.29
C ALA A 12 5.58 50.75 -25.80
N TYR A 13 5.62 51.74 -26.69
CA TYR A 13 6.85 52.29 -27.25
C TYR A 13 6.78 53.80 -27.33
N LYS A 14 7.95 54.45 -27.43
CA LYS A 14 8.06 55.89 -27.64
C LYS A 14 9.06 56.14 -28.74
N VAL A 15 8.67 56.96 -29.72
CA VAL A 15 9.59 57.42 -30.76
C VAL A 15 10.24 58.71 -30.26
N VAL A 16 11.56 58.75 -30.25
CA VAL A 16 12.34 59.93 -29.83
C VAL A 16 13.30 60.32 -30.96
N ASP A 17 13.38 61.62 -31.24
CA ASP A 17 14.25 62.14 -32.31
C ASP A 17 15.73 62.11 -31.94
N LYS A 18 16.04 62.13 -30.63
CA LYS A 18 17.39 62.02 -30.09
C LYS A 18 17.37 61.16 -28.82
N ALA A 19 18.42 60.35 -28.63
CA ALA A 19 18.57 59.54 -27.43
C ALA A 19 18.70 60.44 -26.18
N TYR A 20 18.16 59.98 -25.05
CA TYR A 20 18.35 60.65 -23.76
C TYR A 20 19.81 60.54 -23.33
N ASP A 21 20.39 61.65 -22.86
CA ASP A 21 21.77 61.67 -22.36
C ASP A 21 21.91 60.92 -21.01
N ASP A 22 20.83 60.81 -20.23
CA ASP A 22 20.76 60.05 -18.96
C ASP A 22 19.40 59.33 -18.83
N PRO A 23 19.23 58.12 -19.39
CA PRO A 23 17.96 57.41 -19.36
C PRO A 23 17.64 56.84 -17.97
N THR A 24 16.49 57.25 -17.42
CA THR A 24 15.98 56.78 -16.11
C THR A 24 14.52 56.38 -16.24
N THR A 25 14.02 55.44 -15.44
CA THR A 25 12.61 55.00 -15.44
C THR A 25 11.63 56.19 -15.43
N ASN A 26 11.97 57.26 -14.71
CA ASN A 26 11.15 58.46 -14.59
C ASN A 26 11.08 59.33 -15.86
N ASN A 27 12.06 59.26 -16.78
CA ASN A 27 12.09 60.08 -17.99
C ASN A 27 11.78 59.30 -19.28
N VAL A 28 12.08 58.00 -19.34
CA VAL A 28 11.81 57.16 -20.51
C VAL A 28 10.46 56.47 -20.47
N GLU A 29 9.91 56.13 -19.30
CA GLU A 29 8.64 55.38 -19.19
C GLU A 29 7.39 56.28 -19.06
N GLN A 30 7.43 57.48 -19.64
CA GLN A 30 6.31 58.43 -19.65
C GLN A 30 5.85 58.73 -21.08
N ASP A 31 4.56 59.00 -21.26
CA ASP A 31 3.91 59.32 -22.54
C ASP A 31 4.18 58.29 -23.65
N LEU A 32 4.12 57.01 -23.29
CA LEU A 32 4.32 55.91 -24.23
C LEU A 32 3.08 55.72 -25.12
N ILE A 33 3.30 55.33 -26.38
CA ILE A 33 2.26 54.88 -27.30
C ILE A 33 1.98 53.41 -27.00
N PHE A 34 0.75 53.12 -26.57
CA PHE A 34 0.33 51.75 -26.31
C PHE A 34 0.30 50.94 -27.61
N ALA A 35 1.07 49.84 -27.66
CA ALA A 35 1.14 48.96 -28.82
C ALA A 35 0.13 47.81 -28.73
N GLY A 36 -0.07 47.25 -27.53
CA GLY A 36 -0.97 46.12 -27.35
C GLY A 36 -0.67 45.28 -26.11
N LEU A 37 -1.39 44.16 -25.99
CA LEU A 37 -1.18 43.16 -24.93
C LEU A 37 -0.69 41.85 -25.55
N VAL A 38 0.26 41.20 -24.88
CA VAL A 38 0.65 39.81 -25.17
C VAL A 38 0.26 38.94 -23.98
N GLY A 39 -0.49 37.87 -24.24
CA GLY A 39 -0.79 36.85 -23.26
C GLY A 39 0.13 35.65 -23.46
N MET A 40 0.87 35.26 -22.43
CA MET A 40 1.63 34.00 -22.39
C MET A 40 1.06 33.10 -21.30
N ILE A 41 1.12 31.79 -21.49
CA ILE A 41 0.68 30.82 -20.50
C ILE A 41 1.81 29.83 -20.27
N ASP A 42 1.99 29.43 -19.02
CA ASP A 42 2.73 28.21 -18.72
C ASP A 42 1.73 27.05 -18.83
N PRO A 43 1.78 26.26 -19.92
CA PRO A 43 0.76 25.26 -20.18
C PRO A 43 0.85 24.13 -19.15
N GLU A 44 -0.30 23.68 -18.65
CA GLU A 44 -0.34 22.49 -17.81
C GLU A 44 0.18 21.25 -18.57
N ARG A 45 0.86 20.36 -17.85
CA ARG A 45 1.25 19.06 -18.40
C ARG A 45 -0.01 18.24 -18.75
N PRO A 46 -0.12 17.67 -19.96
CA PRO A 46 -1.32 16.93 -20.39
C PRO A 46 -1.74 15.81 -19.41
N GLU A 47 -0.76 15.12 -18.84
CA GLU A 47 -0.94 14.01 -17.91
C GLU A 47 -1.41 14.45 -16.52
N ALA A 48 -1.18 15.70 -16.12
CA ALA A 48 -1.52 16.18 -14.78
C ALA A 48 -3.03 16.10 -14.52
N LYS A 49 -3.86 16.43 -15.51
CA LYS A 49 -5.31 16.36 -15.39
C LYS A 49 -5.81 14.93 -15.14
N ALA A 50 -5.27 13.96 -15.88
CA ALA A 50 -5.62 12.55 -15.71
C ALA A 50 -5.16 12.03 -14.34
N ALA A 51 -3.95 12.39 -13.93
CA ALA A 51 -3.39 12.02 -12.62
C ALA A 51 -4.19 12.61 -11.45
N VAL A 52 -4.61 13.88 -11.53
CA VAL A 52 -5.50 14.49 -10.52
C VAL A 52 -6.84 13.76 -10.44
N ALA A 53 -7.43 13.40 -11.59
CA ALA A 53 -8.68 12.65 -11.62
C ALA A 53 -8.52 11.26 -11.00
N GLU A 54 -7.42 10.55 -11.29
CA GLU A 54 -7.14 9.24 -10.70
C GLU A 54 -6.93 9.34 -9.18
N ALA A 55 -6.11 10.30 -8.72
CA ALA A 55 -5.90 10.55 -7.30
C ALA A 55 -7.22 10.84 -6.58
N LYS A 56 -8.07 11.69 -7.17
CA LYS A 56 -9.41 12.00 -6.64
C LYS A 56 -10.30 10.76 -6.57
N SER A 57 -10.30 9.93 -7.62
CA SER A 57 -11.06 8.66 -7.63
C SER A 57 -10.59 7.69 -6.54
N ALA A 58 -9.31 7.77 -6.15
CA ALA A 58 -8.70 7.01 -5.08
C ALA A 58 -8.92 7.60 -3.67
N GLY A 59 -9.75 8.64 -3.56
CA GLY A 59 -10.04 9.34 -2.31
C GLY A 59 -8.88 10.20 -1.79
N ILE A 60 -7.96 10.59 -2.68
CA ILE A 60 -6.80 11.42 -2.35
C ILE A 60 -7.13 12.85 -2.75
N ARG A 61 -6.94 13.78 -1.83
CA ARG A 61 -7.18 15.20 -2.10
C ARG A 61 -5.90 15.83 -2.63
N THR A 62 -5.96 16.35 -3.85
CA THR A 62 -4.91 17.20 -4.41
C THR A 62 -5.12 18.64 -3.96
N VAL A 63 -4.04 19.29 -3.54
CA VAL A 63 -4.02 20.71 -3.15
C VAL A 63 -2.95 21.40 -4.01
N MET A 64 -3.29 22.55 -4.57
CA MET A 64 -2.34 23.37 -5.34
C MET A 64 -1.69 24.41 -4.42
N ILE A 65 -0.37 24.51 -4.47
CA ILE A 65 0.42 25.51 -3.76
C ILE A 65 1.32 26.18 -4.80
N THR A 66 1.17 27.49 -5.02
CA THR A 66 1.89 28.21 -6.09
C THR A 66 2.32 29.62 -5.67
N GLY A 67 3.37 30.12 -6.32
CA GLY A 67 3.78 31.53 -6.25
C GLY A 67 3.00 32.45 -7.20
N ASP A 68 2.13 31.89 -8.05
CA ASP A 68 1.33 32.66 -9.00
C ASP A 68 0.24 33.49 -8.34
N HIS A 69 -0.30 34.44 -9.11
CA HIS A 69 -1.44 35.25 -8.71
C HIS A 69 -2.71 34.39 -8.54
N GLN A 70 -3.56 34.77 -7.57
CA GLN A 70 -4.77 34.02 -7.17
C GLN A 70 -5.67 33.66 -8.35
N ILE A 71 -5.97 34.63 -9.22
CA ILE A 71 -6.84 34.44 -10.40
C ILE A 71 -6.27 33.38 -11.35
N THR A 72 -4.96 33.43 -11.63
CA THR A 72 -4.28 32.47 -12.52
C THR A 72 -4.28 31.08 -11.88
N ALA A 73 -3.92 30.99 -10.59
CA ALA A 73 -3.91 29.73 -9.85
C ALA A 73 -5.29 29.07 -9.83
N ALA A 74 -6.35 29.85 -9.57
CA ALA A 74 -7.73 29.36 -9.58
C ALA A 74 -8.17 28.85 -10.96
N ALA A 75 -7.77 29.54 -12.03
CA ALA A 75 -8.07 29.13 -13.40
C ALA A 75 -7.37 27.79 -13.75
N ILE A 76 -6.08 27.63 -13.43
CA ILE A 76 -5.34 26.39 -13.66
C ILE A 76 -5.90 25.24 -12.82
N ALA A 77 -6.16 25.48 -11.52
CA ALA A 77 -6.75 24.49 -10.62
C ALA A 77 -8.13 24.01 -11.09
N SER A 78 -8.94 24.90 -11.68
CA SER A 78 -10.22 24.53 -12.28
C SER A 78 -10.04 23.64 -13.51
N ARG A 79 -9.06 23.92 -14.39
CA ARG A 79 -8.78 23.11 -15.58
C ARG A 79 -8.29 21.70 -15.25
N LEU A 80 -7.47 21.60 -14.21
CA LEU A 80 -6.93 20.33 -13.70
C LEU A 80 -7.95 19.52 -12.89
N GLY A 81 -9.09 20.12 -12.51
CA GLY A 81 -10.12 19.45 -11.70
C GLY A 81 -9.80 19.39 -10.20
N ILE A 82 -8.89 20.25 -9.73
CA ILE A 82 -8.58 20.43 -8.30
C ILE A 82 -9.70 21.22 -7.61
N LEU A 83 -10.21 22.26 -8.28
CA LEU A 83 -11.44 22.96 -7.88
C LEU A 83 -12.65 22.26 -8.52
N GLU A 84 -13.72 22.10 -7.76
CA GLU A 84 -14.93 21.43 -8.25
C GLU A 84 -15.81 22.38 -9.07
N ALA A 85 -16.51 21.83 -10.06
CA ALA A 85 -17.50 22.59 -10.80
C ALA A 85 -18.64 22.98 -9.86
N GLY A 86 -18.80 24.29 -9.60
CA GLY A 86 -19.81 24.83 -8.68
C GLY A 86 -19.33 25.10 -7.25
N SER A 87 -18.06 24.81 -6.91
CA SER A 87 -17.49 25.31 -5.65
C SER A 87 -17.36 26.84 -5.69
N ASP A 88 -17.66 27.50 -4.57
CA ASP A 88 -17.45 28.93 -4.38
C ASP A 88 -15.95 29.23 -4.47
N LYS A 89 -15.50 29.65 -5.67
CA LYS A 89 -14.09 29.85 -6.01
C LYS A 89 -13.41 30.82 -5.05
N ASP A 90 -14.17 31.80 -4.57
CA ASP A 90 -13.68 32.85 -3.67
C ASP A 90 -13.45 32.31 -2.25
N LYS A 91 -14.05 31.17 -1.88
CA LYS A 91 -13.84 30.53 -0.57
C LYS A 91 -12.81 29.40 -0.59
N SER A 92 -12.59 28.77 -1.74
CA SER A 92 -11.65 27.64 -1.87
C SER A 92 -10.21 28.04 -2.22
N VAL A 93 -9.96 29.33 -2.48
CA VAL A 93 -8.64 29.87 -2.80
C VAL A 93 -8.24 30.93 -1.78
N ILE A 94 -7.05 30.80 -1.19
CA ILE A 94 -6.50 31.75 -0.23
C ILE A 94 -5.09 32.19 -0.65
N THR A 95 -4.75 33.45 -0.41
CA THR A 95 -3.40 33.98 -0.63
C THR A 95 -2.51 33.83 0.61
N GLY A 96 -1.18 33.83 0.45
CA GLY A 96 -0.24 33.84 1.58
C GLY A 96 -0.52 34.97 2.58
N ALA A 97 -0.77 36.18 2.07
CA ALA A 97 -1.06 37.36 2.91
C ALA A 97 -2.38 37.25 3.69
N GLU A 98 -3.39 36.55 3.16
CA GLU A 98 -4.62 36.25 3.90
C GLU A 98 -4.39 35.13 4.91
N LEU A 99 -3.63 34.10 4.53
CA LEU A 99 -3.26 33.00 5.40
C LEU A 99 -2.54 33.52 6.65
N ASP A 100 -1.59 34.45 6.50
CA ASP A 100 -0.83 35.05 7.60
C ASP A 100 -1.70 35.80 8.62
N LYS A 101 -2.90 36.26 8.22
CA LYS A 101 -3.86 36.92 9.13
C LYS A 101 -4.71 35.93 9.92
N LEU A 102 -4.81 34.67 9.48
CA LEU A 102 -5.56 33.64 10.19
C LEU A 102 -4.77 33.14 11.40
N SER A 103 -5.46 32.83 12.50
CA SER A 103 -4.85 32.09 13.61
C SER A 103 -4.66 30.62 13.24
N ASP A 104 -3.67 29.96 13.85
CA ASP A 104 -3.40 28.54 13.61
C ASP A 104 -4.60 27.66 14.00
N ASP A 105 -5.29 27.97 15.10
CA ASP A 105 -6.48 27.21 15.52
C ASP A 105 -7.63 27.31 14.52
N TYR A 106 -7.85 28.51 13.96
CA TYR A 106 -8.87 28.71 12.94
C TYR A 106 -8.46 27.97 11.66
N PHE A 107 -7.22 28.15 11.21
CA PHE A 107 -6.73 27.54 9.99
C PHE A 107 -6.72 26.01 10.08
N ASN A 108 -6.31 25.44 11.20
CA ASN A 108 -6.36 23.99 11.43
C ASN A 108 -7.79 23.44 11.27
N LYS A 109 -8.82 24.16 11.73
CA LYS A 109 -10.23 23.71 11.58
C LYS A 109 -10.74 23.84 10.14
N HIS A 110 -10.27 24.83 9.39
CA HIS A 110 -10.78 25.18 8.06
C HIS A 110 -9.81 24.83 6.91
N VAL A 111 -8.71 24.13 7.19
CA VAL A 111 -7.71 23.75 6.16
C VAL A 111 -8.33 22.94 5.02
N GLN A 112 -9.43 22.22 5.31
CA GLN A 112 -10.17 21.41 4.35
C GLN A 112 -11.11 22.25 3.47
N ASP A 113 -11.28 23.53 3.72
CA ASP A 113 -12.12 24.40 2.89
C ASP A 113 -11.34 24.93 1.69
N TYR A 114 -10.02 25.01 1.82
CA TYR A 114 -9.10 25.51 0.79
C TYR A 114 -8.47 24.38 -0.02
N SER A 115 -8.40 24.57 -1.34
CA SER A 115 -7.74 23.64 -2.27
C SER A 115 -6.63 24.30 -3.09
N VAL A 116 -6.55 25.64 -3.07
CA VAL A 116 -5.52 26.41 -3.77
C VAL A 116 -4.96 27.47 -2.84
N TYR A 117 -3.64 27.49 -2.73
CA TYR A 117 -2.87 28.46 -1.96
C TYR A 117 -1.97 29.23 -2.93
N ALA A 118 -2.23 30.53 -3.10
CA ALA A 118 -1.54 31.38 -4.07
C ALA A 118 -0.60 32.37 -3.36
N ARG A 119 0.47 32.83 -4.04
CA ARG A 119 1.46 33.78 -3.49
C ARG A 119 1.97 33.36 -2.09
N VAL A 120 2.28 32.07 -1.91
CA VAL A 120 2.72 31.55 -0.60
C VAL A 120 4.21 31.76 -0.35
N SER A 121 4.58 32.06 0.89
CA SER A 121 5.97 32.04 1.37
C SER A 121 6.44 30.61 1.73
N PRO A 122 7.76 30.38 1.90
CA PRO A 122 8.28 29.12 2.44
C PRO A 122 7.64 28.72 3.77
N GLU A 123 7.43 29.68 4.67
CA GLU A 123 6.82 29.46 5.99
C GLU A 123 5.34 29.05 5.87
N ASN A 124 4.61 29.66 4.92
CA ASN A 124 3.24 29.25 4.62
C ASN A 124 3.17 27.78 4.20
N LYS A 125 4.12 27.29 3.38
CA LYS A 125 4.13 25.87 2.94
C LYS A 125 4.23 24.92 4.13
N VAL A 126 5.16 25.19 5.05
CA VAL A 126 5.30 24.41 6.30
C VAL A 126 4.02 24.45 7.12
N ARG A 127 3.41 25.63 7.25
CA ARG A 127 2.17 25.84 8.00
C ARG A 127 0.99 25.05 7.43
N ILE A 128 0.85 25.03 6.09
CA ILE A 128 -0.17 24.25 5.38
C ILE A 128 0.00 22.75 5.68
N VAL A 129 1.24 22.24 5.59
CA VAL A 129 1.53 20.83 5.88
C VAL A 129 1.14 20.48 7.33
N LYS A 130 1.53 21.31 8.30
CA LYS A 130 1.17 21.12 9.72
C LYS A 130 -0.35 21.11 9.95
N ALA A 131 -1.08 22.00 9.29
CA ALA A 131 -2.53 22.06 9.44
C ALA A 131 -3.23 20.79 8.92
N TRP A 132 -2.79 20.26 7.78
CA TRP A 132 -3.28 18.97 7.27
C TRP A 132 -2.91 17.79 8.18
N GLN A 133 -1.69 17.80 8.73
CA GLN A 133 -1.24 16.78 9.69
C GLN A 133 -2.06 16.82 11.00
N ALA A 134 -2.37 18.02 11.51
CA ALA A 134 -3.25 18.21 12.68
C ALA A 134 -4.65 17.63 12.46
N ASN A 135 -5.09 17.51 11.20
CA ASN A 135 -6.33 16.84 10.80
C ASN A 135 -6.19 15.33 10.58
N ASN A 136 -5.14 14.72 11.15
CA ASN A 136 -4.83 13.29 11.04
C ASN A 136 -4.69 12.79 9.59
N LYS A 137 -4.31 13.66 8.65
CA LYS A 137 -4.00 13.25 7.29
C LYS A 137 -2.53 12.83 7.18
N ILE A 138 -2.25 12.03 6.15
CA ILE A 138 -0.89 11.78 5.67
C ILE A 138 -0.67 12.79 4.53
N VAL A 139 0.37 13.59 4.62
CA VAL A 139 0.65 14.68 3.69
C VAL A 139 1.87 14.35 2.86
N ALA A 140 1.70 14.33 1.54
CA ALA A 140 2.80 14.34 0.59
C ALA A 140 2.97 15.77 0.06
N MET A 141 4.19 16.30 0.11
CA MET A 141 4.51 17.64 -0.37
C MET A 141 5.50 17.53 -1.53
N THR A 142 5.29 18.30 -2.59
CA THR A 142 6.18 18.35 -3.76
C THR A 142 6.91 19.69 -3.81
N GLY A 143 8.18 19.69 -4.23
CA GLY A 143 8.97 20.91 -4.36
C GLY A 143 10.27 20.71 -5.13
N ASP A 144 10.81 21.80 -5.63
CA ASP A 144 12.00 21.85 -6.49
C ASP A 144 13.04 22.88 -5.98
N GLY A 145 12.58 23.91 -5.28
CA GLY A 145 13.42 24.98 -4.75
C GLY A 145 14.05 24.68 -3.39
N VAL A 146 15.12 25.41 -3.08
CA VAL A 146 15.70 25.47 -1.71
C VAL A 146 14.65 25.89 -0.69
N ASN A 147 13.74 26.77 -1.11
CA ASN A 147 12.61 27.28 -0.33
C ASN A 147 11.60 26.19 0.05
N ASP A 148 11.58 25.06 -0.67
CA ASP A 148 10.65 23.96 -0.38
C ASP A 148 11.21 22.97 0.63
N ALA A 149 12.53 22.94 0.83
CA ALA A 149 13.20 21.99 1.70
C ALA A 149 12.60 21.89 3.11
N PRO A 150 12.24 23.00 3.81
CA PRO A 150 11.58 22.91 5.11
C PRO A 150 10.22 22.21 5.04
N SER A 151 9.43 22.48 4.00
CA SER A 151 8.09 21.89 3.83
C SER A 151 8.14 20.43 3.38
N LEU A 152 9.12 20.08 2.54
CA LEU A 152 9.43 18.69 2.16
C LEU A 152 9.78 17.87 3.40
N LYS A 153 10.65 18.41 4.27
CA LYS A 153 11.06 17.72 5.50
C LYS A 153 9.96 17.63 6.55
N GLN A 154 9.04 18.60 6.57
CA GLN A 154 7.89 18.60 7.49
C GLN A 154 6.80 17.59 7.06
N ALA A 155 6.68 17.29 5.77
CA ALA A 155 5.68 16.38 5.24
C ALA A 155 5.90 14.94 5.74
N ASP A 156 4.86 14.12 5.69
CA ASP A 156 5.02 12.68 5.97
C ASP A 156 5.79 11.99 4.83
N ILE A 157 5.71 12.56 3.62
CA ILE A 157 6.50 12.17 2.44
C ILE A 157 6.88 13.44 1.67
N GLY A 158 8.15 13.83 1.70
CA GLY A 158 8.71 14.88 0.84
C GLY A 158 9.04 14.33 -0.55
N ILE A 159 8.59 15.00 -1.61
CA ILE A 159 8.81 14.62 -3.00
C ILE A 159 9.58 15.73 -3.73
N GLY A 160 10.83 15.44 -4.09
CA GLY A 160 11.70 16.34 -4.84
C GLY A 160 11.61 16.13 -6.36
N MET A 161 11.85 17.19 -7.14
CA MET A 161 12.04 17.09 -8.59
C MET A 161 13.47 16.64 -8.92
N GLY A 162 13.63 15.70 -9.85
CA GLY A 162 14.91 15.13 -10.25
C GLY A 162 15.68 15.99 -11.26
N ILE A 163 14.96 16.62 -12.19
CA ILE A 163 15.56 17.41 -13.28
C ILE A 163 15.66 18.89 -12.87
N THR A 164 14.53 19.49 -12.49
CA THR A 164 14.43 20.91 -12.12
C THR A 164 14.78 21.20 -10.66
N GLY A 165 14.77 20.16 -9.81
CA GLY A 165 15.00 20.31 -8.38
C GLY A 165 16.47 20.61 -8.03
N THR A 166 16.64 21.50 -7.07
CA THR A 166 17.93 21.82 -6.44
C THR A 166 18.43 20.64 -5.59
N GLU A 167 19.75 20.50 -5.42
CA GLU A 167 20.33 19.45 -4.57
C GLU A 167 19.86 19.54 -3.11
N VAL A 168 19.57 20.75 -2.63
CA VAL A 168 18.98 20.95 -1.29
C VAL A 168 17.57 20.36 -1.23
N SER A 169 16.73 20.56 -2.24
CA SER A 169 15.38 19.99 -2.29
C SER A 169 15.42 18.45 -2.37
N LYS A 170 16.32 17.89 -3.19
CA LYS A 170 16.50 16.43 -3.31
C LYS A 170 16.99 15.79 -2.01
N GLY A 171 17.96 16.44 -1.34
CA GLY A 171 18.47 15.99 -0.05
C GLY A 171 17.46 16.10 1.10
N ALA A 172 16.46 16.99 0.98
CA ALA A 172 15.39 17.13 1.96
C ALA A 172 14.21 16.16 1.72
N ALA A 173 14.04 15.64 0.51
CA ALA A 173 12.94 14.77 0.11
C ALA A 173 13.17 13.29 0.50
N ASP A 174 12.08 12.56 0.72
CA ASP A 174 12.09 11.10 0.93
C ASP A 174 12.02 10.32 -0.39
N MET A 175 11.49 10.97 -1.44
CA MET A 175 11.36 10.43 -2.80
C MET A 175 11.76 11.51 -3.81
N VAL A 176 12.47 11.12 -4.88
CA VAL A 176 12.83 12.03 -5.98
C VAL A 176 12.22 11.51 -7.28
N LEU A 177 11.51 12.39 -8.01
CA LEU A 177 10.93 12.08 -9.30
C LEU A 177 11.97 12.27 -10.40
N ALA A 178 12.49 11.17 -10.95
CA ALA A 178 13.52 11.24 -11.98
C ALA A 178 13.06 11.94 -13.29
N ASP A 179 11.75 12.06 -13.50
CA ASP A 179 11.10 12.58 -14.71
C ASP A 179 10.33 13.90 -14.49
N ASP A 180 10.32 14.44 -13.27
CA ASP A 180 9.53 15.60 -12.84
C ASP A 180 8.02 15.49 -13.16
N ASN A 181 7.49 14.27 -13.19
CA ASN A 181 6.11 14.03 -13.62
C ASN A 181 5.16 13.77 -12.43
N PHE A 182 4.10 14.58 -12.32
CA PHE A 182 3.06 14.38 -11.31
C PHE A 182 2.35 13.02 -11.42
N ALA A 183 2.20 12.47 -12.64
CA ALA A 183 1.62 11.14 -12.83
C ALA A 183 2.42 10.04 -12.12
N THR A 184 3.73 10.20 -12.01
CA THR A 184 4.63 9.24 -11.33
C THR A 184 4.33 9.16 -9.83
N ILE A 185 3.86 10.25 -9.21
CA ILE A 185 3.40 10.24 -7.81
C ILE A 185 2.17 9.32 -7.65
N VAL A 186 1.23 9.39 -8.59
CA VAL A 186 0.00 8.57 -8.54
C VAL A 186 0.33 7.08 -8.73
N GLU A 187 1.25 6.75 -9.63
CA GLU A 187 1.74 5.38 -9.78
C GLU A 187 2.52 4.91 -8.54
N ALA A 188 3.36 5.76 -7.93
CA ALA A 188 4.04 5.44 -6.68
C ALA A 188 3.05 5.14 -5.54
N ILE A 189 1.95 5.89 -5.44
CA ILE A 189 0.88 5.62 -4.48
C ILE A 189 0.24 4.26 -4.74
N LYS A 190 -0.03 3.92 -6.00
CA LYS A 190 -0.58 2.62 -6.40
C LYS A 190 0.35 1.47 -6.02
N GLN A 191 1.66 1.62 -6.25
CA GLN A 191 2.67 0.63 -5.83
C GLN A 191 2.78 0.56 -4.29
N GLY A 192 2.73 1.68 -3.58
CA GLY A 192 2.72 1.69 -2.12
C GLY A 192 1.52 0.94 -1.53
N ARG A 193 0.32 1.11 -2.12
CA ARG A 193 -0.87 0.33 -1.74
C ARG A 193 -0.70 -1.16 -2.03
N LYS A 194 -0.07 -1.53 -3.15
CA LYS A 194 0.24 -2.92 -3.52
C LYS A 194 1.16 -3.56 -2.47
N VAL A 195 2.28 -2.91 -2.16
CA VAL A 195 3.26 -3.39 -1.17
C VAL A 195 2.59 -3.60 0.19
N PHE A 196 1.81 -2.62 0.65
CA PHE A 196 1.08 -2.75 1.91
C PHE A 196 0.13 -3.96 1.91
N ALA A 197 -0.67 -4.12 0.85
CA ALA A 197 -1.60 -5.24 0.75
C ALA A 197 -0.87 -6.60 0.72
N ASN A 198 0.27 -6.69 0.04
CA ASN A 198 1.06 -7.92 -0.01
C ASN A 198 1.71 -8.24 1.34
N ILE A 199 2.18 -7.24 2.08
CA ILE A 199 2.66 -7.42 3.46
C ILE A 199 1.53 -7.96 4.35
N GLN A 200 0.30 -7.43 4.23
CA GLN A 200 -0.84 -7.96 4.98
C GLN A 200 -1.13 -9.44 4.66
N LYS A 201 -0.99 -9.86 3.39
CA LYS A 201 -1.18 -11.27 3.00
C LYS A 201 -0.10 -12.17 3.60
N ALA A 202 1.16 -11.72 3.58
CA ALA A 202 2.28 -12.46 4.17
C ALA A 202 2.14 -12.56 5.70
N ILE A 203 1.73 -11.47 6.36
CA ILE A 203 1.44 -11.47 7.81
C ILE A 203 0.26 -12.38 8.12
N LEU A 204 -0.83 -12.31 7.35
CA LEU A 204 -1.97 -13.21 7.52
C LEU A 204 -1.52 -14.66 7.44
N TYR A 205 -0.74 -15.02 6.42
CA TYR A 205 -0.20 -16.35 6.25
C TYR A 205 0.66 -16.79 7.43
N LEU A 206 1.81 -16.15 7.64
CA LEU A 206 2.80 -16.57 8.64
C LEU A 206 2.25 -16.54 10.07
N MET A 207 1.43 -15.55 10.41
CA MET A 207 0.86 -15.47 11.76
C MET A 207 -0.22 -16.52 11.99
N SER A 208 -1.01 -16.89 10.97
CA SER A 208 -2.00 -17.97 11.10
C SER A 208 -1.30 -19.31 11.32
N CYS A 209 -0.26 -19.61 10.52
CA CYS A 209 0.57 -20.80 10.68
C CYS A 209 1.12 -20.90 12.10
N ASN A 210 1.79 -19.84 12.58
CA ASN A 210 2.35 -19.79 13.94
C ASN A 210 1.29 -20.02 15.03
N VAL A 211 0.08 -19.45 14.88
CA VAL A 211 -1.01 -19.70 15.83
C VAL A 211 -1.43 -21.17 15.78
N GLY A 212 -1.56 -21.77 14.59
CA GLY A 212 -1.87 -23.19 14.42
C GLY A 212 -0.82 -24.11 15.02
N GLU A 213 0.46 -23.83 14.82
CA GLU A 213 1.59 -24.59 15.38
C GLU A 213 1.58 -24.56 16.91
N VAL A 214 1.52 -23.36 17.50
CA VAL A 214 1.52 -23.19 18.96
C VAL A 214 0.31 -23.89 19.58
N LEU A 215 -0.87 -23.74 18.99
CA LEU A 215 -2.08 -24.41 19.47
C LEU A 215 -1.97 -25.93 19.35
N THR A 216 -1.41 -26.44 18.26
CA THR A 216 -1.22 -27.88 18.05
C THR A 216 -0.32 -28.47 19.13
N VAL A 217 0.88 -27.90 19.32
CA VAL A 217 1.83 -28.40 20.33
C VAL A 217 1.26 -28.27 21.75
N PHE A 218 0.60 -27.14 22.04
CA PHE A 218 -0.05 -26.92 23.33
C PHE A 218 -1.13 -27.99 23.61
N MET A 219 -2.00 -28.24 22.64
CA MET A 219 -3.07 -29.22 22.79
C MET A 219 -2.55 -30.66 22.85
N MET A 220 -1.54 -31.02 22.03
CA MET A 220 -0.86 -32.32 22.14
C MET A 220 -0.34 -32.55 23.56
N THR A 221 0.35 -31.54 24.13
CA THR A 221 0.85 -31.58 25.51
C THR A 221 -0.29 -31.76 26.52
N MET A 222 -1.39 -31.02 26.39
CA MET A 222 -2.54 -31.12 27.31
C MET A 222 -3.26 -32.46 27.23
N LEU A 223 -3.28 -33.08 26.06
CA LEU A 223 -3.90 -34.38 25.82
C LEU A 223 -2.97 -35.56 26.14
N GLY A 224 -1.72 -35.29 26.51
CA GLY A 224 -0.71 -36.32 26.79
C GLY A 224 -0.28 -37.10 25.54
N TRP A 225 -0.33 -36.46 24.37
CA TRP A 225 0.12 -37.03 23.10
C TRP A 225 1.61 -36.74 22.87
N ASP A 226 2.22 -37.51 21.96
CA ASP A 226 3.56 -37.19 21.47
C ASP A 226 3.53 -35.85 20.73
N ILE A 227 4.56 -35.03 20.97
CA ILE A 227 4.66 -33.66 20.48
C ILE A 227 5.61 -33.57 19.28
N LEU A 228 5.34 -32.61 18.39
CA LEU A 228 6.23 -32.31 17.27
C LEU A 228 7.61 -31.90 17.75
N MET A 229 8.65 -32.40 17.08
CA MET A 229 10.02 -32.05 17.43
C MET A 229 10.34 -30.61 17.02
N PRO A 230 11.23 -29.91 17.76
CA PRO A 230 11.68 -28.58 17.35
C PRO A 230 12.27 -28.54 15.94
N VAL A 231 12.96 -29.59 15.50
CA VAL A 231 13.54 -29.67 14.14
C VAL A 231 12.46 -29.71 13.05
N GLN A 232 11.33 -30.37 13.31
CA GLN A 232 10.17 -30.43 12.41
C GLN A 232 9.52 -29.04 12.26
N LEU A 233 9.29 -28.35 13.38
CA LEU A 233 8.74 -26.99 13.39
C LEU A 233 9.70 -25.97 12.74
N LEU A 234 11.00 -26.10 12.98
CA LEU A 234 12.01 -25.26 12.32
C LEU A 234 12.04 -25.49 10.81
N TRP A 235 11.89 -26.73 10.36
CA TRP A 235 11.83 -27.06 8.94
C TRP A 235 10.64 -26.40 8.25
N ILE A 236 9.47 -26.48 8.88
CA ILE A 236 8.25 -25.85 8.37
C ILE A 236 8.44 -24.32 8.29
N ASN A 237 8.82 -23.69 9.40
CA ASN A 237 8.94 -22.22 9.47
C ASN A 237 10.03 -21.65 8.57
N LEU A 238 11.19 -22.33 8.47
CA LEU A 238 12.34 -21.79 7.76
C LEU A 238 12.38 -22.19 6.29
N VAL A 239 11.97 -23.42 5.95
CA VAL A 239 12.10 -23.95 4.59
C VAL A 239 10.76 -23.89 3.86
N THR A 240 9.73 -24.49 4.45
CA THR A 240 8.43 -24.65 3.79
C THR A 240 7.72 -23.32 3.61
N ASP A 241 7.64 -22.50 4.66
CA ASP A 241 6.87 -21.24 4.70
C ASP A 241 7.58 -20.03 4.10
N THR A 242 8.92 -20.03 4.14
CA THR A 242 9.71 -18.89 3.63
C THR A 242 9.47 -18.63 2.15
N LEU A 243 9.44 -19.68 1.31
CA LEU A 243 9.28 -19.50 -0.13
C LEU A 243 7.89 -18.93 -0.49
N PRO A 244 6.76 -19.49 -0.02
CA PRO A 244 5.44 -18.92 -0.25
C PRO A 244 5.29 -17.51 0.33
N ALA A 245 5.84 -17.23 1.52
CA ALA A 245 5.75 -15.90 2.14
C ALA A 245 6.44 -14.81 1.31
N ILE A 246 7.65 -15.08 0.81
CA ILE A 246 8.35 -14.16 -0.10
C ILE A 246 7.56 -13.98 -1.39
N ALA A 247 7.01 -15.07 -1.94
CA ALA A 247 6.23 -15.02 -3.16
C ALA A 247 4.91 -14.23 -3.00
N LEU A 248 4.28 -14.27 -1.82
CA LEU A 248 3.13 -13.42 -1.47
C LEU A 248 3.50 -11.93 -1.42
N GLY A 249 4.73 -11.61 -1.02
CA GLY A 249 5.27 -10.25 -1.02
C GLY A 249 5.29 -9.60 -2.41
N VAL A 250 5.46 -10.40 -3.47
CA VAL A 250 5.58 -9.94 -4.86
C VAL A 250 4.33 -10.15 -5.71
N GLU A 251 3.18 -10.46 -5.08
CA GLU A 251 1.89 -10.62 -5.78
C GLU A 251 1.53 -9.38 -6.63
N PRO A 252 0.89 -9.57 -7.81
CA PRO A 252 0.48 -8.48 -8.68
C PRO A 252 -0.54 -7.52 -8.03
N VAL A 253 -0.71 -6.35 -8.66
CA VAL A 253 -1.63 -5.32 -8.19
C VAL A 253 -3.07 -5.83 -8.23
N GLU A 254 -3.75 -5.78 -7.09
CA GLU A 254 -5.14 -6.20 -7.00
C GLU A 254 -6.06 -5.27 -7.82
N PRO A 255 -6.98 -5.81 -8.66
CA PRO A 255 -7.94 -5.00 -9.39
C PRO A 255 -8.78 -4.12 -8.45
N GLY A 256 -8.80 -2.82 -8.73
CA GLY A 256 -9.54 -1.82 -7.96
C GLY A 256 -8.80 -1.27 -6.74
N ILE A 257 -7.49 -1.48 -6.60
CA ILE A 257 -6.71 -0.91 -5.48
C ILE A 257 -6.78 0.63 -5.41
N MET A 258 -6.90 1.28 -6.57
CA MET A 258 -7.09 2.73 -6.71
C MET A 258 -8.54 3.18 -6.56
N LYS A 259 -9.50 2.26 -6.33
CA LYS A 259 -10.90 2.62 -6.00
C LYS A 259 -11.16 2.63 -4.49
N LYS A 260 -10.22 2.12 -3.69
CA LYS A 260 -10.30 2.12 -2.23
C LYS A 260 -9.90 3.50 -1.68
N LYS A 261 -10.57 3.97 -0.62
CA LYS A 261 -10.16 5.19 0.10
C LYS A 261 -8.81 4.97 0.81
N PRO A 262 -8.05 6.03 1.12
CA PRO A 262 -6.83 5.91 1.91
C PRO A 262 -7.11 5.30 3.28
N ARG A 263 -6.22 4.41 3.74
CA ARG A 263 -6.37 3.64 4.99
C ARG A 263 -6.36 4.47 6.28
N GLY A 264 -5.87 5.70 6.22
CA GLY A 264 -5.71 6.59 7.39
C GLY A 264 -4.56 6.17 8.32
N ARG A 265 -4.20 7.06 9.26
CA ARG A 265 -3.04 6.88 10.17
C ARG A 265 -3.20 5.73 11.16
N LYS A 266 -4.43 5.43 11.58
CA LYS A 266 -4.72 4.41 12.60
C LYS A 266 -4.74 2.97 12.05
N SER A 267 -4.71 2.80 10.73
CA SER A 267 -4.70 1.48 10.11
C SER A 267 -3.31 0.87 10.17
N ASN A 268 -3.22 -0.34 10.75
CA ASN A 268 -2.03 -1.17 10.81
C ASN A 268 -2.19 -2.42 9.92
N PHE A 269 -1.19 -3.30 9.89
CA PHE A 269 -1.22 -4.52 9.07
C PHE A 269 -2.29 -5.54 9.50
N PHE A 270 -2.76 -5.47 10.76
CA PHE A 270 -3.79 -6.35 11.32
C PHE A 270 -5.22 -5.84 11.09
N SER A 271 -5.38 -4.64 10.51
CA SER A 271 -6.66 -4.00 10.26
C SER A 271 -7.42 -4.66 9.09
N GLY A 272 -8.73 -4.41 9.01
CA GLY A 272 -9.55 -4.91 7.90
C GLY A 272 -9.83 -6.41 7.98
N GLY A 273 -10.04 -6.95 9.18
CA GLY A 273 -10.35 -8.37 9.39
C GLY A 273 -9.15 -9.31 9.33
N VAL A 274 -7.93 -8.79 9.15
CA VAL A 274 -6.70 -9.62 9.16
C VAL A 274 -6.46 -10.24 10.53
N ALA A 275 -6.60 -9.49 11.64
CA ALA A 275 -6.42 -10.02 12.99
C ALA A 275 -7.37 -11.19 13.31
N SER A 276 -8.67 -11.02 13.04
CA SER A 276 -9.66 -12.07 13.25
C SER A 276 -9.38 -13.27 12.34
N SER A 277 -8.96 -13.01 11.10
CA SER A 277 -8.57 -14.04 10.14
C SER A 277 -7.39 -14.88 10.61
N ILE A 278 -6.39 -14.25 11.22
CA ILE A 278 -5.23 -14.95 11.79
C ILE A 278 -5.68 -15.93 12.88
N ILE A 279 -6.51 -15.45 13.80
CA ILE A 279 -6.93 -16.25 14.96
C ILE A 279 -7.77 -17.46 14.51
N TYR A 280 -8.81 -17.26 13.70
CA TYR A 280 -9.68 -18.38 13.34
C TYR A 280 -8.99 -19.36 12.40
N GLN A 281 -8.14 -18.89 11.47
CA GLN A 281 -7.45 -19.77 10.54
C GLN A 281 -6.37 -20.58 11.25
N GLY A 282 -5.65 -19.99 12.21
CA GLY A 282 -4.72 -20.74 13.05
C GLY A 282 -5.44 -21.78 13.94
N ILE A 283 -6.58 -21.44 14.54
CA ILE A 283 -7.40 -22.41 15.30
C ILE A 283 -7.85 -23.57 14.38
N LEU A 284 -8.32 -23.25 13.18
CA LEU A 284 -8.75 -24.24 12.19
C LEU A 284 -7.60 -25.17 11.80
N GLU A 285 -6.42 -24.63 11.52
CA GLU A 285 -5.21 -25.40 11.25
C GLU A 285 -4.89 -26.35 12.39
N GLY A 286 -4.87 -25.86 13.63
CA GLY A 286 -4.63 -26.71 14.80
C GLY A 286 -5.67 -27.84 14.95
N ILE A 287 -6.95 -27.56 14.73
CA ILE A 287 -8.02 -28.58 14.77
C ILE A 287 -7.80 -29.66 13.70
N LEU A 288 -7.45 -29.26 12.47
CA LEU A 288 -7.23 -30.20 11.37
C LEU A 288 -6.00 -31.07 11.61
N VAL A 289 -4.91 -30.50 12.14
CA VAL A 289 -3.68 -31.25 12.48
C VAL A 289 -3.90 -32.22 13.63
N LEU A 290 -4.54 -31.76 14.73
CA LEU A 290 -4.90 -32.63 15.85
C LEU A 290 -5.88 -33.73 15.42
N GLY A 291 -6.81 -33.41 14.51
CA GLY A 291 -7.69 -34.38 13.87
C GLY A 291 -6.90 -35.44 13.10
N ALA A 292 -5.94 -35.03 12.26
CA ALA A 292 -5.08 -35.94 11.53
C ALA A 292 -4.25 -36.84 12.45
N TYR A 293 -3.71 -36.30 13.54
CA TYR A 293 -3.04 -37.11 14.58
C TYR A 293 -3.99 -38.16 15.17
N GLN A 294 -5.18 -37.74 15.60
CA GLN A 294 -6.17 -38.64 16.19
C GLN A 294 -6.63 -39.74 15.23
N PHE A 295 -6.80 -39.41 13.94
CA PHE A 295 -7.09 -40.39 12.90
C PHE A 295 -5.90 -41.32 12.64
N GLY A 296 -4.67 -40.79 12.67
CA GLY A 296 -3.44 -41.58 12.53
C GLY A 296 -3.26 -42.63 13.62
N LEU A 297 -3.78 -42.39 14.82
CA LEU A 297 -3.84 -43.44 15.85
C LEU A 297 -4.71 -44.63 15.41
N HIS A 298 -5.68 -44.46 14.53
CA HIS A 298 -6.61 -45.53 14.15
C HIS A 298 -6.40 -46.05 12.72
N VAL A 299 -5.41 -45.51 12.00
CA VAL A 299 -5.17 -45.80 10.58
C VAL A 299 -3.68 -45.99 10.32
N GLY A 300 -3.32 -47.13 9.71
CA GLY A 300 -1.95 -47.42 9.28
C GLY A 300 -1.53 -48.86 9.58
N PRO A 301 -0.32 -49.24 9.14
CA PRO A 301 0.19 -50.60 9.29
C PRO A 301 0.55 -50.95 10.75
N HIS A 302 0.80 -49.96 11.60
CA HIS A 302 1.23 -50.16 12.98
C HIS A 302 0.12 -50.01 14.04
N VAL A 303 -1.15 -49.96 13.62
CA VAL A 303 -2.30 -49.88 14.54
C VAL A 303 -2.28 -51.08 15.49
N GLY A 304 -2.31 -50.82 16.81
CA GLY A 304 -2.21 -51.85 17.86
C GLY A 304 -0.80 -52.00 18.46
N ASN A 305 0.22 -51.36 17.90
CA ASN A 305 1.53 -51.21 18.52
C ASN A 305 1.64 -49.81 19.14
N ALA A 306 1.53 -49.73 20.47
CA ALA A 306 1.46 -48.45 21.20
C ALA A 306 2.63 -47.49 20.92
N ALA A 307 3.84 -47.99 20.64
CA ALA A 307 4.98 -47.11 20.35
C ALA A 307 5.00 -46.63 18.89
N MET A 308 4.70 -47.52 17.93
CA MET A 308 4.79 -47.21 16.50
C MET A 308 3.55 -46.45 15.99
N GLN A 309 2.38 -46.68 16.58
CA GLN A 309 1.13 -46.02 16.21
C GLN A 309 1.18 -44.51 16.50
N HIS A 310 1.82 -44.10 17.59
CA HIS A 310 2.01 -42.69 17.89
C HIS A 310 3.07 -42.03 16.99
N ALA A 311 4.13 -42.75 16.60
CA ALA A 311 5.11 -42.25 15.64
C ALA A 311 4.49 -42.01 14.25
N ASP A 312 3.62 -42.91 13.79
CA ASP A 312 2.84 -42.74 12.55
C ASP A 312 1.89 -41.54 12.66
N ALA A 313 1.15 -41.42 13.75
CA ALA A 313 0.27 -40.28 14.00
C ALA A 313 1.02 -38.94 14.05
N LEU A 314 2.21 -38.92 14.64
CA LEU A 314 3.06 -37.73 14.72
C LEU A 314 3.57 -37.33 13.33
N THR A 315 3.98 -38.31 12.52
CA THR A 315 4.38 -38.07 11.13
C THR A 315 3.22 -37.52 10.29
N MET A 316 2.02 -38.09 10.45
CA MET A 316 0.81 -37.58 9.81
C MET A 316 0.50 -36.14 10.24
N ALA A 317 0.64 -35.82 11.53
CA ALA A 317 0.44 -34.46 12.02
C ALA A 317 1.47 -33.48 11.44
N PHE A 318 2.75 -33.87 11.41
CA PHE A 318 3.83 -33.07 10.83
C PHE A 318 3.61 -32.76 9.35
N LEU A 319 3.30 -33.79 8.54
CA LEU A 319 3.05 -33.62 7.11
C LEU A 319 1.74 -32.88 6.84
N THR A 320 0.70 -33.12 7.65
CA THR A 320 -0.57 -32.38 7.58
C THR A 320 -0.36 -30.90 7.86
N LEU A 321 0.40 -30.56 8.89
CA LEU A 321 0.72 -29.19 9.25
C LEU A 321 1.43 -28.48 8.08
N GLY A 322 2.53 -29.05 7.58
CA GLY A 322 3.24 -28.45 6.45
C GLY A 322 2.38 -28.32 5.18
N LEU A 323 1.55 -29.32 4.87
CA LEU A 323 0.69 -29.28 3.68
C LEU A 323 -0.48 -28.29 3.83
N ILE A 324 -1.09 -28.21 5.01
CA ILE A 324 -2.14 -27.22 5.31
C ILE A 324 -1.60 -25.82 5.13
N GLN A 325 -0.38 -25.53 5.58
CA GLN A 325 0.20 -24.19 5.42
C GLN A 325 0.37 -23.82 3.94
N LEU A 326 0.84 -24.75 3.09
CA LEU A 326 0.90 -24.52 1.65
C LEU A 326 -0.47 -24.24 1.03
N PHE A 327 -1.51 -24.97 1.45
CA PHE A 327 -2.88 -24.71 1.00
C PHE A 327 -3.43 -23.39 1.55
N HIS A 328 -3.13 -23.06 2.80
CA HIS A 328 -3.50 -21.81 3.45
C HIS A 328 -2.83 -20.60 2.80
N ALA A 329 -1.60 -20.75 2.25
CA ALA A 329 -0.96 -19.71 1.47
C ALA A 329 -1.82 -19.25 0.27
N PHE A 330 -2.56 -20.16 -0.39
CA PHE A 330 -3.53 -19.78 -1.44
C PHE A 330 -4.69 -18.99 -0.87
N ASN A 331 -5.24 -19.42 0.27
CA ASN A 331 -6.28 -18.68 0.96
C ASN A 331 -5.82 -17.27 1.33
N SER A 332 -4.56 -17.11 1.72
CA SER A 332 -4.00 -15.82 2.13
C SER A 332 -3.73 -14.86 0.96
N LYS A 333 -3.78 -15.31 -0.30
CA LYS A 333 -3.68 -14.41 -1.48
C LYS A 333 -4.75 -13.34 -1.52
N PHE A 334 -5.93 -13.65 -1.01
CA PHE A 334 -7.07 -12.75 -1.02
C PHE A 334 -7.72 -12.71 0.36
N ILE A 335 -7.60 -11.57 1.05
CA ILE A 335 -8.14 -11.41 2.41
C ILE A 335 -9.67 -11.63 2.43
N HIS A 336 -10.42 -10.98 1.52
CA HIS A 336 -11.88 -11.09 1.48
C HIS A 336 -12.43 -11.75 0.20
N LYS A 337 -11.64 -11.78 -0.88
CA LYS A 337 -12.09 -12.34 -2.16
C LYS A 337 -11.88 -13.85 -2.20
N SER A 338 -12.63 -14.49 -3.09
CA SER A 338 -12.52 -15.93 -3.37
C SER A 338 -11.22 -16.25 -4.09
N ILE A 339 -10.66 -17.43 -3.81
CA ILE A 339 -9.54 -17.99 -4.58
C ILE A 339 -9.99 -18.64 -5.90
N PHE A 340 -11.28 -18.84 -6.15
CA PHE A 340 -11.78 -19.39 -7.42
C PHE A 340 -11.96 -18.28 -8.46
N ARG A 341 -10.83 -17.67 -8.86
CA ARG A 341 -10.76 -16.55 -9.81
C ARG A 341 -9.60 -16.75 -10.76
N GLY A 342 -9.69 -16.13 -11.95
CA GLY A 342 -8.61 -16.19 -12.94
C GLY A 342 -7.25 -15.70 -12.43
N GLN A 343 -7.25 -14.81 -11.42
CA GLN A 343 -6.03 -14.23 -10.87
C GLN A 343 -5.21 -15.17 -9.96
N THR A 344 -5.79 -16.27 -9.47
CA THR A 344 -5.18 -17.07 -8.40
C THR A 344 -3.84 -17.68 -8.79
N PHE A 345 -3.68 -18.02 -10.05
CA PHE A 345 -2.47 -18.63 -10.60
C PHE A 345 -1.64 -17.66 -11.46
N GLU A 346 -1.93 -16.35 -11.46
CA GLU A 346 -1.17 -15.36 -12.24
C GLU A 346 0.29 -15.24 -11.79
N ASN A 347 0.54 -15.36 -10.47
CA ASN A 347 1.88 -15.30 -9.91
C ASN A 347 2.61 -16.64 -10.05
N LYS A 348 3.40 -16.77 -11.13
CA LYS A 348 4.20 -17.98 -11.41
C LYS A 348 5.24 -18.28 -10.32
N TRP A 349 5.81 -17.25 -9.69
CA TRP A 349 6.78 -17.42 -8.59
C TRP A 349 6.12 -18.07 -7.38
N PHE A 350 4.90 -17.63 -7.03
CA PHE A 350 4.13 -18.27 -5.97
C PHE A 350 3.80 -19.72 -6.28
N ASN A 351 3.31 -20.01 -7.48
CA ASN A 351 2.94 -21.38 -7.85
C ASN A 351 4.18 -22.30 -7.80
N GLY A 352 5.33 -21.82 -8.29
CA GLY A 352 6.60 -22.53 -8.20
C GLY A 352 7.06 -22.75 -6.76
N ALA A 353 6.96 -21.73 -5.90
CA ALA A 353 7.29 -21.82 -4.48
C ALA A 353 6.46 -22.88 -3.77
N ILE A 354 5.14 -22.92 -4.01
CA ILE A 354 4.26 -23.95 -3.43
C ILE A 354 4.66 -25.36 -3.88
N ILE A 355 4.91 -25.56 -5.18
CA ILE A 355 5.28 -26.87 -5.71
C ILE A 355 6.62 -27.32 -5.13
N ILE A 356 7.61 -26.43 -5.08
CA ILE A 356 8.92 -26.73 -4.50
C ILE A 356 8.78 -27.06 -3.01
N SER A 357 8.08 -26.24 -2.23
CA SER A 357 7.85 -26.51 -0.81
C SER A 357 7.09 -27.82 -0.59
N ALA A 358 6.11 -28.16 -1.43
CA ALA A 358 5.37 -29.42 -1.33
C ALA A 358 6.29 -30.63 -1.61
N LEU A 359 7.14 -30.55 -2.64
CA LEU A 359 8.11 -31.59 -2.94
C LEU A 359 9.16 -31.75 -1.83
N VAL A 360 9.62 -30.63 -1.27
CA VAL A 360 10.56 -30.63 -0.14
C VAL A 360 9.92 -31.21 1.11
N MET A 361 8.63 -30.95 1.36
CA MET A 361 7.88 -31.58 2.44
C MET A 361 7.71 -33.08 2.22
N ALA A 362 7.37 -33.53 1.02
CA ALA A 362 7.27 -34.96 0.72
C ALA A 362 8.64 -35.67 0.82
N ALA A 363 9.74 -34.97 0.54
CA ALA A 363 11.09 -35.54 0.60
C ALA A 363 11.53 -35.94 2.02
N VAL A 364 10.88 -35.46 3.09
CA VAL A 364 11.23 -35.84 4.47
C VAL A 364 11.08 -37.34 4.75
N GLU A 365 10.28 -38.05 3.94
CA GLU A 365 10.10 -39.51 4.01
C GLU A 365 11.24 -40.29 3.33
N ILE A 366 12.22 -39.63 2.71
CA ILE A 366 13.39 -40.32 2.14
C ILE A 366 14.25 -40.91 3.27
N PRO A 367 14.78 -42.15 3.17
CA PRO A 367 15.45 -42.86 4.27
C PRO A 367 16.61 -42.13 4.99
N PHE A 368 17.21 -41.14 4.33
CA PHE A 368 18.21 -40.27 4.97
C PHE A 368 17.57 -39.21 5.88
N LEU A 369 16.46 -38.61 5.43
CA LEU A 369 15.75 -37.54 6.12
C LEU A 369 14.84 -38.08 7.22
N THR A 370 14.29 -39.28 7.08
CA THR A 370 13.48 -39.93 8.13
C THR A 370 14.21 -40.01 9.47
N LYS A 371 15.52 -40.28 9.44
CA LYS A 371 16.40 -40.30 10.63
C LYS A 371 16.66 -38.92 11.23
N ILE A 372 16.65 -37.88 10.42
CA ILE A 372 16.93 -36.50 10.87
C ILE A 372 15.67 -35.89 11.50
N PHE A 373 14.51 -36.17 10.93
CA PHE A 373 13.23 -35.62 11.38
C PHE A 373 12.46 -36.54 12.32
N ASP A 374 12.95 -37.75 12.59
CA ASP A 374 12.29 -38.80 13.39
C ASP A 374 10.85 -39.04 12.90
N VAL A 375 10.72 -39.32 11.61
CA VAL A 375 9.44 -39.58 10.93
C VAL A 375 9.39 -41.01 10.39
N THR A 376 8.18 -41.57 10.33
CA THR A 376 7.91 -42.89 9.75
C THR A 376 7.49 -42.78 8.27
N GLU A 377 7.55 -43.88 7.54
CA GLU A 377 7.06 -43.91 6.16
C GLU A 377 5.54 -44.09 6.16
N LEU A 378 4.80 -43.15 5.56
CA LEU A 378 3.34 -43.23 5.50
C LEU A 378 2.87 -44.11 4.35
N ASP A 379 1.81 -44.88 4.62
CA ASP A 379 1.10 -45.62 3.57
C ASP A 379 0.13 -44.72 2.76
N GLY A 380 -0.46 -45.29 1.71
CA GLY A 380 -1.38 -44.54 0.84
C GLY A 380 -2.65 -44.04 1.54
N MET A 381 -3.13 -44.74 2.58
CA MET A 381 -4.32 -44.31 3.34
C MET A 381 -3.99 -43.15 4.26
N GLN A 382 -2.83 -43.18 4.90
CA GLN A 382 -2.33 -42.09 5.74
C GLN A 382 -2.10 -40.83 4.91
N TRP A 383 -1.47 -40.95 3.73
CA TRP A 383 -1.32 -39.84 2.78
C TRP A 383 -2.67 -39.28 2.30
N LEU A 384 -3.67 -40.12 2.08
CA LEU A 384 -5.01 -39.68 1.71
C LEU A 384 -5.62 -38.79 2.81
N VAL A 385 -5.47 -39.15 4.08
CA VAL A 385 -5.93 -38.34 5.21
C VAL A 385 -5.21 -36.99 5.25
N VAL A 386 -3.87 -36.98 5.08
CA VAL A 386 -3.05 -35.76 5.05
C VAL A 386 -3.52 -34.80 3.94
N ILE A 387 -3.75 -35.31 2.73
CA ILE A 387 -4.21 -34.51 1.59
C ILE A 387 -5.63 -33.99 1.82
N ILE A 388 -6.54 -34.81 2.34
CA ILE A 388 -7.91 -34.41 2.64
C ILE A 388 -7.93 -33.29 3.69
N ALA A 389 -7.15 -33.41 4.77
CA ALA A 389 -7.04 -32.37 5.79
C ALA A 389 -6.52 -31.04 5.19
N GLY A 390 -5.53 -31.12 4.31
CA GLY A 390 -5.05 -29.98 3.52
C GLY A 390 -6.14 -29.32 2.68
N LEU A 391 -6.92 -30.10 1.93
CA LEU A 391 -8.01 -29.59 1.09
C LEU A 391 -9.16 -28.99 1.92
N LEU A 392 -9.44 -29.55 3.09
CA LEU A 392 -10.45 -29.01 4.01
C LEU A 392 -10.13 -27.58 4.44
N MET A 393 -8.84 -27.24 4.61
CA MET A 393 -8.43 -25.86 4.91
C MET A 393 -8.90 -24.88 3.82
N ILE A 394 -8.77 -25.24 2.54
CA ILE A 394 -9.27 -24.42 1.43
C ILE A 394 -10.79 -24.30 1.47
N ILE A 395 -11.47 -25.43 1.59
CA ILE A 395 -12.93 -25.50 1.51
C ILE A 395 -13.56 -24.66 2.63
N ILE A 396 -13.11 -24.86 3.87
CA ILE A 396 -13.69 -24.20 5.05
C ILE A 396 -13.45 -22.68 4.99
N VAL A 397 -12.22 -22.24 4.68
CA VAL A 397 -11.90 -20.81 4.59
C VAL A 397 -12.70 -20.14 3.46
N GLU A 398 -12.88 -20.81 2.32
CA GLU A 398 -13.67 -20.24 1.23
C GLU A 398 -15.16 -20.13 1.58
N ILE A 399 -15.71 -21.09 2.33
CA ILE A 399 -17.07 -21.01 2.89
C ILE A 399 -17.19 -19.82 3.83
N VAL A 400 -16.25 -19.63 4.76
CA VAL A 400 -16.24 -18.48 5.69
C VAL A 400 -16.22 -17.17 4.90
N LYS A 401 -15.30 -17.01 3.95
CA LYS A 401 -15.22 -15.81 3.11
C LYS A 401 -16.48 -15.61 2.26
N PHE A 402 -17.14 -16.67 1.82
CA PHE A 402 -18.42 -16.56 1.10
C PHE A 402 -19.50 -15.90 1.97
N PHE A 403 -19.62 -16.32 3.23
CA PHE A 403 -20.57 -15.72 4.16
C PHE A 403 -20.19 -14.29 4.54
N GLU A 404 -18.91 -14.00 4.81
CA GLU A 404 -18.42 -12.64 5.09
C GLU A 404 -18.76 -11.66 3.95
N ARG A 405 -18.56 -12.08 2.69
CA ARG A 405 -18.91 -11.26 1.53
C ARG A 405 -20.42 -11.01 1.41
N ARG A 406 -21.25 -11.95 1.86
CA ARG A 406 -22.71 -11.85 1.77
C ARG A 406 -23.27 -10.95 2.88
N THR A 407 -22.70 -11.00 4.07
CA THR A 407 -23.07 -10.11 5.18
C THR A 407 -22.57 -8.69 4.95
N ALA A 408 -21.37 -8.48 4.40
CA ALA A 408 -20.83 -7.15 4.11
C ALA A 408 -21.49 -6.42 2.91
N ARG A 409 -22.33 -7.11 2.13
CA ARG A 409 -23.12 -6.51 1.03
C ARG A 409 -24.50 -6.02 1.47
N LYS A 410 -24.94 -6.38 2.67
CA LYS A 410 -26.10 -5.78 3.33
C LYS A 410 -25.63 -4.59 4.15
#